data_AF-A0A1G1IDS9-F1
#
_entry.id   AF-A0A1G1IDS9-F1
#
_cell.length_a   1.000
_cell.length_b   1.000
_cell.length_c   1.000
_cell.angle_alpha   90.00
_cell.angle_beta   90.00
_cell.angle_gamma   90.00
#
_symmetry.space_group_name_H-M   'P 1'
#
loop_
_entity.id
_entity.type
_entity.pdbx_description
1 polymer ?
#
loop_
_entity_poly.entity_id
_entity_poly.type
_entity_poly.pdbx_seq_one_letter_code
_entity_poly.pdbx_strand_id
1 'polypeptide(L)'
;MVLEEKDRSVYHLRMVQPRGGAKAPCVPSAEAFTNAFGRVMQDAAPFQKQGRETVRIFLGRLIELPEISKELSSSARQAKEWNLASGKPVRGSENVFVGRLLLKSEALRELLGGLKLARVSVEKVLIPSRDMVNRWKRGASYPNKRVPYDCLLWVEVAASR
;
A
#
# COMPACT_ATOMS: atom_id res chain seq x y z
N MET A 1 -15.32 -1.01 5.84
CA MET A 1 -14.15 -1.87 5.53
C MET A 1 -14.43 -3.25 6.08
N VAL A 2 -14.05 -4.31 5.37
CA VAL A 2 -14.25 -5.71 5.77
C VAL A 2 -12.92 -6.44 5.69
N LEU A 3 -12.63 -7.20 6.73
CA LEU A 3 -11.48 -8.10 6.79
C LEU A 3 -11.95 -9.50 6.40
N GLU A 4 -11.31 -10.11 5.41
CA GLU A 4 -11.60 -11.46 4.93
C GLU A 4 -10.35 -12.33 5.16
N GLU A 5 -10.45 -13.31 6.07
CA GLU A 5 -9.41 -14.34 6.23
C GLU A 5 -9.41 -15.24 4.99
N LYS A 6 -8.24 -15.42 4.36
CA LYS A 6 -8.05 -16.35 3.25
C LYS A 6 -7.37 -17.65 3.66
N ASP A 7 -6.43 -17.52 4.59
CA ASP A 7 -5.71 -18.61 5.24
C ASP A 7 -5.28 -18.11 6.63
N ARG A 8 -4.91 -19.02 7.52
CA ARG A 8 -4.65 -18.83 8.96
C ARG A 8 -3.72 -17.67 9.34
N SER A 9 -2.94 -17.12 8.40
CA SER A 9 -2.09 -15.95 8.60
C SER A 9 -2.08 -14.96 7.42
N VAL A 10 -3.10 -15.04 6.56
CA VAL A 10 -3.25 -14.22 5.36
C VAL A 10 -4.64 -13.58 5.34
N TYR A 11 -4.66 -12.26 5.45
CA TYR A 11 -5.88 -11.49 5.53
C TYR A 11 -6.00 -10.55 4.33
N HIS A 12 -7.22 -10.41 3.82
CA HIS A 12 -7.56 -9.46 2.78
C HIS A 12 -8.37 -8.33 3.40
N LEU A 13 -7.80 -7.13 3.40
CA LEU A 13 -8.51 -5.94 3.81
C LEU A 13 -9.23 -5.36 2.59
N ARG A 14 -10.56 -5.37 2.63
CA ARG A 14 -11.40 -4.88 1.53
C ARG A 14 -12.16 -3.64 1.93
N MET A 15 -12.06 -2.63 1.10
CA MET A 15 -12.93 -1.46 1.18
C MET A 15 -14.31 -1.83 0.64
N VAL A 16 -15.33 -1.67 1.48
CA VAL A 16 -16.72 -1.94 1.12
C VAL A 16 -17.43 -0.61 1.02
N GLN A 17 -18.00 -0.33 -0.16
CA GLN A 17 -18.83 0.85 -0.34
C GLN A 17 -20.15 0.70 0.42
N PRO A 18 -20.63 1.77 1.08
CA PRO A 18 -21.95 1.74 1.71
C PRO A 18 -23.02 1.46 0.65
N ARG A 19 -23.94 0.53 0.94
CA ARG A 19 -25.07 0.23 0.04
C ARG A 19 -26.00 1.44 0.00
N GLY A 20 -26.23 2.00 -1.18
CA GLY A 20 -27.27 3.02 -1.42
C GLY A 20 -26.86 4.49 -1.31
N GLY A 21 -25.58 4.80 -1.12
CA GLY A 21 -25.07 6.19 -1.06
C GLY A 21 -24.46 6.68 -2.38
N ALA A 22 -24.24 8.00 -2.49
CA ALA A 22 -23.43 8.58 -3.57
C ALA A 22 -22.06 7.87 -3.63
N LYS A 23 -21.53 7.66 -4.85
CA LYS A 23 -20.22 7.05 -5.14
C LYS A 23 -19.05 7.96 -4.70
N ALA A 24 -19.11 8.51 -3.49
CA ALA A 24 -17.97 9.18 -2.90
C ALA A 24 -16.88 8.13 -2.65
N PRO A 25 -15.60 8.43 -2.96
CA PRO A 25 -14.51 7.55 -2.59
C PRO A 25 -14.54 7.36 -1.08
N CYS A 26 -14.82 6.14 -0.63
CA CYS A 26 -14.74 5.80 0.77
C CYS A 26 -13.26 5.72 1.15
N VAL A 27 -12.70 6.82 1.66
CA VAL A 27 -11.39 6.79 2.30
C VAL A 27 -11.62 6.29 3.73
N PRO A 28 -11.19 5.08 4.08
CA PRO A 28 -11.28 4.58 5.46
C PRO A 28 -10.51 5.50 6.41
N SER A 29 -11.08 5.79 7.58
CA SER A 29 -10.37 6.53 8.62
C SER A 29 -9.19 5.72 9.16
N ALA A 30 -8.17 6.40 9.71
CA ALA A 30 -7.07 5.74 10.41
C ALA A 30 -7.57 4.80 11.52
N GLU A 31 -8.60 5.21 12.25
CA GLU A 31 -9.26 4.39 13.28
C GLU A 31 -9.84 3.09 12.72
N ALA A 32 -10.44 3.12 11.53
CA ALA A 32 -10.97 1.92 10.89
C ALA A 32 -9.84 0.92 10.58
N PHE A 33 -8.68 1.40 10.13
CA PHE A 33 -7.48 0.56 9.96
C PHE A 33 -6.98 0.00 11.27
N THR A 34 -6.79 0.83 12.30
CA THR A 34 -6.34 0.39 13.62
C THR A 34 -7.24 -0.71 14.17
N ASN A 35 -8.57 -0.55 14.08
CA ASN A 35 -9.53 -1.54 14.53
C ASN A 35 -9.44 -2.86 13.74
N ALA A 36 -9.30 -2.78 12.41
CA ALA A 36 -9.12 -3.96 11.58
C ALA A 36 -7.80 -4.69 11.86
N PHE A 37 -6.72 -3.94 12.04
CA PHE A 37 -5.41 -4.49 12.39
C PHE A 37 -5.40 -5.12 13.78
N GLY A 38 -6.03 -4.48 14.78
CA GLY A 38 -6.21 -5.07 16.11
C GLY A 38 -6.92 -6.42 16.03
N ARG A 39 -7.98 -6.52 15.22
CA ARG A 39 -8.69 -7.78 14.99
C ARG A 39 -7.82 -8.83 14.29
N VAL A 40 -7.08 -8.46 13.24
CA VAL A 40 -6.11 -9.37 12.60
C VAL A 40 -5.14 -9.96 13.62
N MET A 41 -4.61 -9.14 14.52
CA MET A 41 -3.64 -9.60 15.52
C MET A 41 -4.27 -10.49 16.58
N GLN A 42 -5.50 -10.21 16.99
CA GLN A 42 -6.26 -11.08 17.91
C GLN A 42 -6.53 -12.46 17.28
N ASP A 43 -7.01 -12.47 16.03
CA ASP A 43 -7.31 -13.69 15.30
C ASP A 43 -6.03 -14.51 15.01
N ALA A 44 -4.91 -13.84 14.79
CA ALA A 44 -3.62 -14.47 14.53
C ALA A 44 -2.86 -14.93 15.78
N ALA A 45 -3.24 -14.46 16.98
CA ALA A 45 -2.53 -14.72 18.23
C ALA A 45 -2.27 -16.23 18.53
N PRO A 46 -3.19 -17.17 18.23
CA PRO A 46 -2.93 -18.60 18.38
C PRO A 46 -1.76 -19.11 17.52
N PHE A 47 -1.60 -18.58 16.31
CA PHE A 47 -0.53 -18.97 15.38
C PHE A 47 0.80 -18.33 15.73
N GLN A 48 0.78 -17.15 16.34
CA GLN A 48 1.99 -16.51 16.86
C GLN A 48 2.65 -17.34 17.97
N LYS A 49 1.84 -17.98 18.82
CA LYS A 49 2.32 -18.94 19.83
C LYS A 49 2.94 -20.21 19.23
N GLN A 50 2.68 -20.50 17.96
CA GLN A 50 3.24 -21.64 17.22
C GLN A 50 4.51 -21.27 16.42
N GLY A 51 5.10 -20.10 16.68
CA GLY A 51 6.36 -19.66 16.08
C GLY A 51 6.22 -18.79 14.82
N ARG A 52 4.99 -18.44 14.39
CA ARG A 52 4.79 -17.45 13.31
C ARG A 52 4.78 -16.04 13.86
N GLU A 53 5.91 -15.34 13.83
CA GLU A 53 6.02 -14.00 14.42
C GLU A 53 5.26 -12.90 13.65
N THR A 54 4.94 -13.12 12.38
CA THR A 54 4.33 -12.13 11.49
C THR A 54 3.02 -12.59 10.87
N VAL A 55 2.17 -11.61 10.53
CA VAL A 55 0.91 -11.79 9.80
C VAL A 55 0.98 -11.05 8.48
N ARG A 56 0.49 -11.68 7.40
CA ARG A 56 0.48 -11.08 6.07
C ARG A 56 -0.90 -10.50 5.75
N ILE A 57 -0.93 -9.25 5.31
CA ILE A 57 -2.15 -8.51 5.01
C ILE A 57 -2.08 -7.94 3.59
N PHE A 58 -3.09 -8.23 2.78
CA PHE A 58 -3.33 -7.57 1.51
C PHE A 58 -4.13 -6.29 1.75
N LEU A 59 -3.57 -5.14 1.37
CA LEU A 59 -4.18 -3.82 1.55
C LEU A 59 -4.91 -3.30 0.30
N GLY A 60 -4.93 -4.07 -0.79
CA GLY A 60 -5.58 -3.65 -2.02
C GLY A 60 -4.67 -2.85 -2.94
N ARG A 61 -5.27 -1.89 -3.66
CA ARG A 61 -4.55 -1.01 -4.59
C ARG A 61 -4.07 0.23 -3.86
N LEU A 62 -2.81 0.61 -4.08
CA LEU A 62 -2.23 1.79 -3.45
C LEU A 62 -2.94 3.09 -3.84
N ILE A 63 -3.52 3.17 -5.05
CA ILE A 63 -4.30 4.34 -5.48
C ILE A 63 -5.55 4.59 -4.62
N GLU A 64 -6.03 3.57 -3.89
CA GLU A 64 -7.13 3.69 -2.92
C GLU A 64 -6.64 4.25 -1.56
N LEU A 65 -5.31 4.37 -1.40
CA LEU A 65 -4.61 4.92 -0.23
C LEU A 65 -3.83 6.18 -0.67
N PRO A 66 -4.52 7.32 -0.90
CA PRO A 66 -3.97 8.45 -1.65
C PRO A 66 -2.70 9.06 -1.04
N GLU A 67 -2.60 9.12 0.28
CA GLU A 67 -1.41 9.66 0.96
C GLU A 67 -0.16 8.79 0.70
N ILE A 68 -0.31 7.45 0.74
CA ILE A 68 0.80 6.53 0.48
C ILE A 68 1.17 6.53 -1.01
N SER A 69 0.19 6.61 -1.91
CA SER A 69 0.43 6.75 -3.36
C SER A 69 1.20 8.05 -3.70
N LYS A 70 0.83 9.15 -3.05
CA LYS A 70 1.50 10.46 -3.19
C LYS A 70 2.91 10.44 -2.63
N GLU A 71 3.11 9.84 -1.45
CA GLU A 71 4.44 9.65 -0.85
C GLU A 71 5.32 8.79 -1.75
N LEU A 72 4.82 7.65 -2.25
CA LEU A 72 5.55 6.78 -3.18
C LEU A 72 6.03 7.54 -4.41
N SER A 73 5.13 8.29 -5.05
CA SER A 73 5.45 9.07 -6.25
C SER A 73 6.52 10.13 -5.97
N SER A 74 6.45 10.77 -4.80
CA SER A 74 7.40 11.80 -4.36
C SER A 74 8.77 11.21 -4.04
N SER A 75 8.80 10.12 -3.28
CA SER A 75 10.01 9.38 -2.92
C SER A 75 10.71 8.81 -4.14
N ALA A 76 9.98 8.21 -5.07
CA ALA A 76 10.55 7.68 -6.32
C ALA A 76 11.13 8.79 -7.20
N ARG A 77 10.50 9.98 -7.24
CA ARG A 77 11.02 11.13 -7.99
C ARG A 77 12.36 11.63 -7.46
N GLN A 78 12.57 11.53 -6.15
CA GLN A 78 13.77 12.02 -5.47
C GLN A 78 14.87 10.94 -5.38
N ALA A 79 14.51 9.67 -5.58
CA ALA A 79 15.44 8.55 -5.50
C ALA A 79 16.47 8.59 -6.64
N LYS A 80 17.76 8.55 -6.28
CA LYS A 80 18.86 8.46 -7.26
C LYS A 80 18.82 7.15 -8.05
N GLU A 81 18.27 6.09 -7.47
CA GLU A 81 18.12 4.81 -8.16
C GLU A 81 16.92 4.77 -9.11
N TRP A 82 16.20 5.88 -9.32
CA TRP A 82 15.12 5.96 -10.31
C TRP A 82 15.53 6.77 -11.55
N ASN A 83 15.41 6.16 -12.73
CA ASN A 83 15.59 6.87 -13.98
C ASN A 83 14.24 7.47 -14.42
N LEU A 84 14.10 8.79 -14.25
CA LEU A 84 12.88 9.53 -14.61
C LEU A 84 12.56 9.53 -16.11
N ALA A 85 13.58 9.43 -16.97
CA ALA A 85 13.39 9.46 -18.41
C ALA A 85 12.82 8.13 -18.92
N SER A 86 13.39 7.01 -18.45
CA SER A 86 12.89 5.68 -18.81
C SER A 86 11.64 5.29 -18.02
N GLY A 87 11.47 5.82 -16.80
CA GLY A 87 10.40 5.43 -15.89
C GLY A 87 10.65 4.07 -15.26
N LYS A 88 11.90 3.78 -14.91
CA LYS A 88 12.34 2.49 -14.37
C LYS A 88 13.44 2.68 -13.33
N PRO A 89 13.64 1.71 -12.42
CA PRO A 89 14.80 1.75 -11.54
C PRO A 89 16.09 1.56 -12.35
N VAL A 90 17.18 2.17 -11.90
CA VAL A 90 18.52 2.06 -12.49
C VAL A 90 19.06 0.63 -12.33
N ARG A 91 18.70 -0.05 -11.24
CA ARG A 91 19.04 -1.46 -10.95
C ARG A 91 17.87 -2.18 -10.30
N GLY A 92 17.72 -3.46 -10.58
CA GLY A 92 16.67 -4.32 -10.01
C GLY A 92 15.33 -4.21 -10.75
N SER A 93 14.27 -4.73 -10.12
CA SER A 93 12.90 -4.68 -10.65
C SER A 93 12.08 -3.58 -9.99
N GLU A 94 11.03 -3.15 -10.67
CA GLU A 94 10.08 -2.14 -10.19
C GLU A 94 9.47 -2.56 -8.83
N ASN A 95 9.12 -3.83 -8.67
CA ASN A 95 8.53 -4.33 -7.42
C ASN A 95 9.51 -4.22 -6.24
N VAL A 96 10.77 -4.59 -6.43
CA VAL A 96 11.78 -4.52 -5.36
C VAL A 96 12.06 -3.07 -5.00
N PHE A 97 12.18 -2.20 -6.00
CA PHE A 97 12.38 -0.77 -5.78
C PHE A 97 11.22 -0.13 -5.00
N VAL A 98 9.98 -0.33 -5.46
CA VAL A 98 8.78 0.20 -4.80
C VAL A 98 8.62 -0.37 -3.40
N GLY A 99 8.84 -1.67 -3.21
CA GLY A 99 8.78 -2.29 -1.89
C GLY A 99 9.75 -1.66 -0.89
N ARG A 100 10.97 -1.31 -1.32
CA ARG A 100 11.95 -0.62 -0.47
C ARG A 100 11.54 0.81 -0.11
N LEU A 101 10.92 1.53 -1.05
CA LEU A 101 10.39 2.86 -0.77
C LEU A 101 9.25 2.80 0.24
N LEU A 102 8.29 1.90 0.02
CA LEU A 102 7.14 1.72 0.90
C LEU A 102 7.52 1.21 2.29
N LEU A 103 8.59 0.40 2.42
CA LEU A 103 9.12 0.01 3.73
C LEU A 103 9.60 1.21 4.57
N LYS A 104 9.96 2.31 3.90
CA LYS A 104 10.38 3.59 4.51
C LYS A 104 9.26 4.63 4.58
N SER A 105 8.06 4.30 4.09
CA SER A 105 6.94 5.25 4.05
C SER A 105 6.43 5.53 5.45
N GLU A 106 6.37 6.82 5.81
CA GLU A 106 5.78 7.23 7.07
C GLU A 106 4.26 7.11 7.01
N ALA A 107 3.63 7.45 5.88
CA ALA A 107 2.18 7.30 5.73
C ALA A 107 1.73 5.83 5.87
N LEU A 108 2.53 4.87 5.41
CA LEU A 108 2.26 3.45 5.64
C LEU A 108 2.41 3.06 7.11
N ARG A 109 3.40 3.59 7.83
CA ARG A 109 3.57 3.30 9.26
C ARG A 109 2.45 3.90 10.10
N GLU A 110 2.04 5.13 9.78
CA GLU A 110 0.88 5.78 10.39
C GLU A 110 -0.39 4.95 10.17
N LEU A 111 -0.60 4.48 8.94
CA LEU A 111 -1.73 3.59 8.60
C LEU A 111 -1.77 2.36 9.49
N LEU A 112 -0.60 1.74 9.73
CA LEU A 112 -0.46 0.51 10.51
C LEU A 112 -0.74 0.70 12.01
N GLY A 113 -0.97 1.94 12.48
CA GLY A 113 -1.52 2.19 13.81
C GLY A 113 -0.69 1.63 14.96
N GLY A 114 0.64 1.60 14.79
CA GLY A 114 1.56 1.09 15.79
C GLY A 114 1.93 -0.39 15.65
N LEU A 115 1.52 -1.10 14.60
CA LEU A 115 2.11 -2.41 14.27
C LEU A 115 3.53 -2.27 13.70
N LYS A 116 4.39 -3.24 13.99
CA LYS A 116 5.75 -3.28 13.43
C LYS A 116 5.70 -3.83 12.01
N LEU A 117 5.98 -2.98 11.03
CA LEU A 117 6.15 -3.39 9.64
C LEU A 117 7.44 -4.21 9.47
N ALA A 118 7.30 -5.50 9.15
CA ALA A 118 8.42 -6.43 8.96
C ALA A 118 8.84 -6.52 7.49
N ARG A 119 7.87 -6.57 6.57
CA ARG A 119 8.13 -6.69 5.13
C ARG A 119 7.05 -6.01 4.30
N VAL A 120 7.44 -5.51 3.13
CA VAL A 120 6.52 -5.06 2.08
C VAL A 120 6.77 -5.87 0.83
N SER A 121 5.70 -6.33 0.19
CA SER A 121 5.72 -6.92 -1.14
C SER A 121 4.69 -6.24 -2.02
N VAL A 122 5.05 -5.97 -3.27
CA VAL A 122 4.15 -5.34 -4.23
C VAL A 122 4.10 -6.11 -5.54
N GLU A 123 2.98 -5.99 -6.23
CA GLU A 123 2.79 -6.55 -7.55
C GLU A 123 2.14 -5.52 -8.48
N LYS A 124 2.31 -5.73 -9.79
CA LYS A 124 1.65 -4.95 -10.85
C LYS A 124 1.86 -3.44 -10.68
N VAL A 125 3.10 -3.02 -10.42
CA VAL A 125 3.47 -1.61 -10.28
C VAL A 125 3.07 -0.85 -11.55
N LEU A 126 2.23 0.17 -11.39
CA LEU A 126 1.79 1.05 -12.46
C LEU A 126 2.65 2.31 -12.46
N ILE A 127 3.17 2.61 -13.64
CA ILE A 127 3.97 3.79 -13.95
C ILE A 127 3.28 4.44 -15.15
N PRO A 128 3.00 5.75 -15.09
CA PRO A 128 2.20 6.38 -16.11
C PRO A 128 2.99 6.50 -17.41
N SER A 129 2.38 6.09 -18.53
CA SER A 129 2.96 6.31 -19.85
C SER A 129 2.85 7.79 -20.23
N ARG A 130 3.69 8.25 -21.19
CA ARG A 130 3.67 9.64 -21.68
C ARG A 130 2.27 10.03 -22.18
N ASP A 131 1.57 9.12 -22.84
CA ASP A 131 0.23 9.35 -23.39
C ASP A 131 -0.85 9.36 -22.30
N MET A 132 -0.67 8.59 -21.23
CA MET A 132 -1.57 8.61 -20.09
C MET A 132 -1.46 9.95 -19.33
N VAL A 133 -0.23 10.43 -19.12
CA VAL A 133 0.02 11.73 -18.50
C VAL A 133 -0.60 12.87 -19.32
N ASN A 134 -0.52 12.81 -20.66
CA ASN A 134 -1.14 13.81 -21.53
C ASN A 134 -2.68 13.79 -21.48
N ARG A 135 -3.30 12.60 -21.42
CA ARG A 135 -4.77 12.47 -21.34
C ARG A 135 -5.35 12.96 -20.01
N TRP A 136 -4.57 12.94 -18.93
CA TRP A 136 -4.99 13.35 -17.59
C TRP A 136 -4.94 14.85 -17.31
N LYS A 137 -4.30 15.65 -18.18
CA LYS A 137 -4.21 17.13 -18.06
C LYS A 137 -5.57 17.87 -18.07
N ARG A 138 -6.70 17.17 -18.23
CA ARG A 138 -8.06 17.71 -18.11
C ARG A 138 -8.59 17.64 -16.67
N GLY A 139 -7.85 18.22 -15.72
CA GLY A 139 -8.37 18.53 -14.38
C GLY A 139 -7.89 17.68 -13.20
N ALA A 140 -7.08 16.63 -13.40
CA ALA A 140 -6.46 15.88 -12.30
C ALA A 140 -4.97 16.23 -12.18
N SER A 141 -4.54 16.76 -11.02
CA SER A 141 -3.13 17.04 -10.75
C SER A 141 -2.41 15.76 -10.33
N TYR A 142 -1.91 15.00 -11.31
CA TYR A 142 -0.92 13.94 -11.05
C TYR A 142 0.48 14.44 -11.40
N PRO A 143 1.53 14.00 -10.68
CA PRO A 143 2.90 14.37 -11.00
C PRO A 143 3.20 13.93 -12.44
N ASN A 144 3.46 14.91 -13.32
CA ASN A 144 3.74 14.80 -14.75
C ASN A 144 5.07 14.08 -15.05
N LYS A 145 5.31 12.93 -14.43
CA LYS A 145 6.58 12.20 -14.44
C LYS A 145 6.34 10.69 -14.45
N ARG A 146 7.22 9.95 -15.11
CA ARG A 146 7.21 8.48 -15.14
C ARG A 146 7.71 7.93 -13.80
N VAL A 147 6.88 8.04 -12.76
CA VAL A 147 7.14 7.53 -11.41
C VAL A 147 6.04 6.54 -11.02
N PRO A 148 6.35 5.53 -10.20
CA PRO A 148 5.33 4.59 -9.72
C PRO A 148 4.30 5.34 -8.86
N TYR A 149 3.02 5.01 -9.04
CA TYR A 149 1.92 5.64 -8.31
C TYR A 149 0.90 4.62 -7.77
N ASP A 150 0.83 3.43 -8.36
CA ASP A 150 -0.09 2.40 -7.92
C ASP A 150 0.57 1.01 -7.99
N CYS A 151 0.10 0.11 -7.14
CA CYS A 151 0.49 -1.29 -7.10
C CYS A 151 -0.51 -2.06 -6.22
N LEU A 152 -0.51 -3.39 -6.33
CA LEU A 152 -1.11 -4.26 -5.34
C LEU A 152 -0.17 -4.36 -4.14
N LEU A 153 -0.64 -4.00 -2.95
CA LEU A 153 0.18 -3.90 -1.74
C LEU A 153 -0.09 -5.05 -0.78
N TRP A 154 0.99 -5.74 -0.40
CA TRP A 154 1.03 -6.68 0.71
C TRP A 154 2.01 -6.21 1.78
N VAL A 155 1.60 -6.32 3.03
CA VAL A 155 2.45 -6.04 4.19
C VAL A 155 2.54 -7.27 5.08
N GLU A 156 3.71 -7.49 5.66
CA GLU A 156 3.89 -8.40 6.79
C GLU A 156 4.14 -7.57 8.04
N VAL A 157 3.35 -7.82 9.07
CA VAL A 157 3.34 -7.04 10.30
C VAL A 157 3.47 -7.95 11.52
N ALA A 158 4.03 -7.41 12.59
CA ALA A 158 4.09 -8.04 13.89
C ALA A 158 3.49 -7.10 14.95
N ALA A 159 3.12 -7.66 16.10
CA ALA A 159 2.79 -6.85 17.26
C ALA A 159 4.00 -6.00 17.65
N SER A 160 3.77 -4.73 17.97
CA SER A 160 4.79 -3.93 18.65
C SER A 160 4.90 -4.43 20.09
N ARG A 161 6.13 -4.70 20.52
CA ARG A 161 6.44 -5.15 21.88
C ARG A 161 6.28 -4.01 22.88
#